data_AF-A0A0Q8LP43-F1
#
_entry.id   AF-A0A0Q8LP43-F1
#
_cell.length_a   1.000
_cell.length_b   1.000
_cell.length_c   1.000
_cell.angle_alpha   90.00
_cell.angle_beta   90.00
_cell.angle_gamma   90.00
#
_symmetry.space_group_name_H-M   'P 1'
#
loop_
_entity.id
_entity.type
_entity.pdbx_description
1 polymer ?
#
loop_
_entity_poly.entity_id
_entity_poly.type
_entity_poly.pdbx_seq_one_letter_code
_entity_poly.pdbx_strand_id
1 'polypeptide(L)'
;MDIYAFPPIAAILDAAYSGLLLLAELLQPLAGDAAAAASVILVTLLVRAALIPAGVAQAKAEQSRSRLAPLLSELRRRHARDPERLQRETMKLYADEGVSPLAGCLPMLAQAPVLAVVYALFAFAAIAGHPNALLAEHLAGVSLGTSLFGAAAGGTATVATFGVFAVLIAVIVVIAEVTRRTFRPPAGIEADASPLAGRAGALVGALQFTTAVVALFVPLAAALYLATTVVWTLLQRVVLRRRYPLAAG
;
A
#
# COMPACT_ATOMS: atom_id res chain seq x y z
N MET A 1 7.22 13.08 21.35
CA MET A 1 7.58 14.22 20.48
C MET A 1 6.84 14.02 19.18
N ASP A 2 5.96 14.95 18.81
CA ASP A 2 5.25 14.88 17.53
C ASP A 2 6.24 15.15 16.40
N ILE A 3 6.59 14.10 15.65
CA ILE A 3 7.54 14.21 14.53
C ILE A 3 7.03 15.15 13.43
N TYR A 4 5.71 15.34 13.36
CA TYR A 4 5.06 16.22 12.40
C TYR A 4 5.10 17.70 12.82
N ALA A 5 5.45 17.99 14.08
CA ALA A 5 5.70 19.34 14.57
C ALA A 5 7.16 19.81 14.35
N PHE A 6 8.03 18.96 13.82
CA PHE A 6 9.39 19.36 13.45
C PHE A 6 9.35 20.36 12.28
N PRO A 7 9.96 21.56 12.37
CA PRO A 7 9.67 22.66 11.45
C PRO A 7 9.85 22.34 9.95
N PRO A 8 10.91 21.62 9.52
CA PRO A 8 11.04 21.19 8.12
C PRO A 8 9.92 20.25 7.66
N ILE A 9 9.46 19.33 8.52
CA ILE A 9 8.39 18.37 8.19
C ILE A 9 7.05 19.08 8.17
N ALA A 10 6.81 19.98 9.13
CA ALA A 10 5.62 20.81 9.19
C ALA A 10 5.49 21.70 7.95
N ALA A 11 6.57 22.34 7.49
CA ALA A 11 6.56 23.17 6.29
C ALA A 11 6.23 22.37 5.02
N ILE A 12 6.78 21.16 4.88
CA ILE A 12 6.47 20.28 3.75
C ILE A 12 5.01 19.83 3.79
N LEU A 13 4.51 19.46 4.97
CA LEU A 13 3.11 19.09 5.16
C LEU A 13 2.16 20.25 4.84
N ASP A 14 2.49 21.45 5.27
CA ASP A 14 1.70 22.65 5.05
C ASP A 14 1.67 23.07 3.58
N ALA A 15 2.81 22.99 2.89
CA ALA A 15 2.89 23.21 1.45
C ALA A 15 2.09 22.16 0.66
N ALA A 16 2.20 20.88 1.05
CA ALA A 16 1.44 19.80 0.43
C ALA A 16 -0.07 19.94 0.66
N TYR A 17 -0.47 20.33 1.87
CA TYR A 17 -1.85 20.61 2.24
C TYR A 17 -2.42 21.81 1.46
N SER A 18 -1.68 22.91 1.39
CA SER A 18 -2.06 24.10 0.62
C SER A 18 -2.24 23.77 -0.86
N GLY A 19 -1.33 22.98 -1.44
CA GLY A 19 -1.44 22.50 -2.82
C GLY A 19 -2.67 21.60 -3.03
N LEU A 20 -3.00 20.76 -2.05
CA LEU A 20 -4.20 19.90 -2.09
C LEU A 20 -5.49 20.74 -2.06
N LEU A 21 -5.56 21.77 -1.24
CA LEU A 21 -6.73 22.67 -1.19
C LEU A 21 -6.86 23.46 -2.49
N LEU A 22 -5.77 24.00 -3.03
CA LEU A 22 -5.77 24.69 -4.32
C LEU A 22 -6.25 23.77 -5.45
N LEU A 23 -5.87 22.49 -5.40
CA LEU A 23 -6.35 21.50 -6.34
C LEU A 23 -7.85 21.23 -6.18
N ALA A 24 -8.35 21.17 -4.95
CA ALA A 24 -9.79 21.02 -4.69
C ALA A 24 -10.58 22.21 -5.25
N GLU A 25 -10.11 23.44 -5.03
CA GLU A 25 -10.72 24.65 -5.59
C GLU A 25 -10.72 24.64 -7.13
N LEU A 26 -9.61 24.21 -7.74
CA LEU A 26 -9.50 24.10 -9.20
C LEU A 26 -10.44 23.05 -9.78
N LEU A 27 -10.74 21.99 -9.01
CA LEU A 27 -11.66 20.92 -9.40
C LEU A 27 -13.12 21.28 -9.12
N GLN A 28 -13.41 22.24 -8.24
CA GLN A 28 -14.76 22.68 -7.88
C GLN A 28 -15.69 22.94 -9.07
N PRO A 29 -15.29 23.68 -10.14
CA PRO A 29 -16.18 23.91 -11.28
C PRO A 29 -16.52 22.65 -12.09
N LEU A 30 -15.69 21.59 -12.01
CA LEU A 30 -15.91 20.34 -12.74
C LEU A 30 -16.61 19.27 -11.88
N ALA A 31 -16.23 19.17 -10.60
CA ALA A 31 -16.62 18.09 -9.72
C ALA A 31 -17.64 18.49 -8.64
N GLY A 32 -17.92 19.79 -8.47
CA GLY A 32 -18.81 20.30 -7.42
C GLY A 32 -18.41 19.79 -6.04
N ASP A 33 -19.39 19.31 -5.27
CA ASP A 33 -19.16 18.74 -3.93
C ASP A 33 -18.14 17.60 -3.91
N ALA A 34 -17.94 16.88 -5.03
CA ALA A 34 -16.95 15.80 -5.09
C ALA A 34 -15.51 16.28 -5.29
N ALA A 35 -15.25 17.58 -5.45
CA ALA A 35 -13.93 18.12 -5.75
C ALA A 35 -12.88 17.80 -4.68
N ALA A 36 -13.24 17.83 -3.39
CA ALA A 36 -12.35 17.45 -2.30
C ALA A 36 -11.99 15.96 -2.34
N ALA A 37 -12.95 15.09 -2.64
CA ALA A 37 -12.65 13.66 -2.83
C ALA A 37 -11.81 13.41 -4.09
N ALA A 38 -12.07 14.16 -5.16
CA ALA A 38 -11.32 14.09 -6.40
C ALA A 38 -9.87 14.57 -6.22
N SER A 39 -9.64 15.60 -5.40
CA SER A 39 -8.29 16.07 -5.09
C SER A 39 -7.49 15.03 -4.30
N VAL A 40 -8.12 14.33 -3.34
CA VAL A 40 -7.50 13.18 -2.64
C VAL A 40 -7.06 12.11 -3.64
N ILE A 41 -7.94 11.70 -4.56
CA ILE A 41 -7.62 10.69 -5.58
C ILE A 41 -6.48 11.18 -6.48
N LEU A 42 -6.56 12.42 -6.98
CA LEU A 42 -5.59 12.98 -7.92
C LEU A 42 -4.21 13.16 -7.28
N VAL A 43 -4.12 13.70 -6.07
CA VAL A 43 -2.85 13.78 -5.32
C VAL A 43 -2.26 12.39 -5.09
N THR A 44 -3.11 11.42 -4.73
CA THR A 44 -2.66 10.03 -4.58
C THR A 44 -2.04 9.49 -5.86
N LEU A 45 -2.68 9.71 -7.01
CA LEU A 45 -2.18 9.28 -8.32
C LEU A 45 -0.88 9.99 -8.70
N LEU A 46 -0.75 11.29 -8.45
CA LEU A 46 0.47 12.06 -8.71
C LEU A 46 1.66 11.56 -7.89
N VAL A 47 1.44 11.35 -6.58
CA VAL A 47 2.47 10.78 -5.69
C VAL A 47 2.86 9.39 -6.15
N ARG A 48 1.89 8.55 -6.49
CA ARG A 48 2.13 7.19 -7.00
C ARG A 48 2.88 7.19 -8.34
N ALA A 49 2.60 8.15 -9.22
CA ALA A 49 3.31 8.33 -10.48
C ALA A 49 4.77 8.75 -10.25
N ALA A 50 5.03 9.68 -9.32
CA ALA A 50 6.39 10.06 -8.93
C ALA A 50 7.19 8.87 -8.35
N LEU A 51 6.50 7.89 -7.75
CA LEU A 51 7.09 6.69 -7.14
C LEU A 51 7.21 5.51 -8.11
N ILE A 52 6.92 5.69 -9.40
CA ILE A 52 7.13 4.67 -10.44
C ILE A 52 8.57 4.12 -10.45
N PRO A 53 9.64 4.95 -10.37
CA PRO A 53 11.01 4.44 -10.38
C PRO A 53 11.30 3.48 -9.23
N ALA A 54 10.75 3.78 -8.03
CA ALA A 54 10.86 2.89 -6.88
C ALA A 54 10.15 1.55 -7.13
N GLY A 55 8.95 1.58 -7.71
CA GLY A 55 8.23 0.36 -8.08
C GLY A 55 8.93 -0.46 -9.16
N VAL A 56 9.60 0.18 -10.12
CA VAL A 56 10.46 -0.50 -11.10
C VAL A 56 11.64 -1.19 -10.41
N ALA A 57 12.29 -0.53 -9.45
CA ALA A 57 13.36 -1.14 -8.67
C ALA A 57 12.87 -2.35 -7.86
N GLN A 58 11.67 -2.27 -7.26
CA GLN A 58 11.04 -3.40 -6.58
C GLN A 58 10.77 -4.57 -7.52
N ALA A 59 10.23 -4.31 -8.72
CA ALA A 59 9.95 -5.36 -9.69
C ALA A 59 11.23 -6.08 -10.17
N LYS A 60 12.32 -5.33 -10.40
CA LYS A 60 13.63 -5.91 -10.74
C LYS A 60 14.18 -6.77 -9.60
N ALA A 61 14.09 -6.29 -8.35
CA ALA A 61 14.54 -7.05 -7.18
C ALA A 61 13.74 -8.35 -7.01
N GLU A 62 12.43 -8.30 -7.23
CA GLU A 62 11.56 -9.48 -7.19
C GLU A 62 11.89 -10.49 -8.29
N GLN A 63 12.15 -10.01 -9.51
CA GLN A 63 12.58 -10.86 -10.62
C GLN A 63 13.90 -11.60 -10.29
N SER A 64 14.90 -10.89 -9.78
CA SER A 64 16.17 -11.50 -9.36
C SER A 64 15.97 -12.53 -8.25
N ARG A 65 15.11 -12.25 -7.25
CA ARG A 65 14.78 -13.20 -6.18
C ARG A 65 14.08 -14.44 -6.70
N SER A 66 13.14 -14.28 -7.63
CA SER A 66 12.46 -15.40 -8.29
C SER A 66 13.45 -16.28 -9.06
N ARG A 67 14.45 -15.69 -9.74
CA ARG A 67 15.52 -16.44 -10.43
C ARG A 67 16.38 -17.25 -9.45
N LEU A 68 16.70 -16.67 -8.28
CA LEU A 68 17.56 -17.31 -7.27
C LEU A 68 16.81 -18.32 -6.39
N ALA A 69 15.49 -18.25 -6.28
CA ALA A 69 14.67 -19.12 -5.44
C ALA A 69 14.95 -20.63 -5.61
N PRO A 70 15.03 -21.21 -6.83
CA PRO A 70 15.33 -22.63 -7.00
C PRO A 70 16.75 -22.99 -6.52
N LEU A 71 17.76 -22.16 -6.82
CA LEU A 71 19.15 -22.37 -6.39
C LEU A 71 19.27 -22.32 -4.86
N LEU A 72 18.58 -21.36 -4.23
CA LEU A 72 18.50 -21.27 -2.77
C LEU A 72 17.80 -22.48 -2.15
N SER A 73 16.76 -23.02 -2.81
CA SER A 73 16.08 -24.24 -2.34
C SER A 73 16.99 -25.47 -2.40
N GLU A 74 17.78 -25.61 -3.47
CA GLU A 74 18.74 -26.69 -3.61
C GLU A 74 19.84 -26.58 -2.55
N LEU A 75 20.31 -25.36 -2.28
CA LEU A 75 21.32 -25.11 -1.27
C LEU A 75 20.83 -25.48 0.14
N ARG A 76 19.58 -25.12 0.46
CA ARG A 76 18.91 -25.52 1.71
C ARG A 76 18.83 -27.03 1.85
N ARG A 77 18.47 -27.75 0.78
CA ARG A 77 18.43 -29.22 0.78
C ARG A 77 19.82 -29.84 0.96
N ARG A 78 20.84 -29.33 0.27
CA ARG A 78 22.23 -29.84 0.35
C ARG A 78 22.87 -29.62 1.71
N HIS A 79 22.60 -28.48 2.36
CA HIS A 79 23.24 -28.07 3.62
C HIS A 79 22.27 -28.03 4.82
N ALA A 80 21.16 -28.78 4.78
CA ALA A 80 20.15 -28.78 5.83
C ALA A 80 20.69 -29.10 7.24
N ARG A 81 21.82 -29.82 7.32
CA ARG A 81 22.47 -30.24 8.57
C ARG A 81 23.62 -29.32 9.02
N ASP A 82 23.95 -28.29 8.23
CA ASP A 82 25.07 -27.40 8.49
C ASP A 82 24.65 -25.93 8.24
N PRO A 83 24.05 -25.27 9.25
CA PRO A 83 23.49 -23.93 9.10
C PRO A 83 24.58 -22.88 8.82
N GLU A 84 25.79 -23.04 9.36
CA GLU A 84 26.90 -22.13 9.10
C GLU A 84 27.32 -22.19 7.62
N ARG A 85 27.47 -23.40 7.08
CA ARG A 85 27.81 -23.58 5.67
C ARG A 85 26.69 -23.13 4.75
N LEU A 86 25.43 -23.40 5.10
CA LEU A 86 24.27 -22.89 4.37
C LEU A 86 24.29 -21.36 4.28
N GLN A 87 24.58 -20.66 5.38
CA GLN A 87 24.65 -19.21 5.38
C GLN A 87 25.78 -18.70 4.47
N ARG A 88 26.99 -19.28 4.58
CA ARG A 88 28.14 -18.87 3.75
C ARG A 88 27.88 -19.06 2.26
N GLU A 89 27.40 -20.24 1.87
CA GLU A 89 27.11 -20.54 0.47
C GLU A 89 25.94 -19.69 -0.06
N THR A 90 24.95 -19.37 0.79
CA THR A 90 23.84 -18.49 0.41
C THR A 90 24.34 -17.09 0.10
N MET A 91 25.21 -16.54 0.96
CA MET A 91 25.80 -15.22 0.74
C MET A 91 26.73 -15.20 -0.48
N LYS A 92 27.48 -16.29 -0.70
CA LYS A 92 28.31 -16.47 -1.88
C LYS A 92 27.46 -16.48 -3.16
N LEU A 93 26.36 -17.24 -3.19
CA LEU A 93 25.43 -17.25 -4.33
C LEU A 93 24.90 -15.86 -4.65
N TYR A 94 24.48 -15.09 -3.62
CA TYR A 94 24.04 -13.70 -3.82
C TYR A 94 25.15 -12.82 -4.41
N ALA A 95 26.40 -12.98 -3.95
CA ALA A 95 27.55 -12.23 -4.45
C ALA A 95 27.91 -12.61 -5.90
N ASP A 96 27.97 -13.92 -6.20
CA ASP A 96 28.29 -14.46 -7.53
C ASP A 96 27.26 -14.02 -8.58
N GLU A 97 25.99 -13.91 -8.19
CA GLU A 97 24.88 -13.45 -9.04
C GLU A 97 24.73 -11.92 -9.08
N GLY A 98 25.54 -11.19 -8.32
CA GLY A 98 25.49 -9.73 -8.23
C GLY A 98 24.17 -9.18 -7.65
N VAL A 99 23.48 -9.95 -6.81
CA VAL A 99 22.18 -9.59 -6.22
C VAL A 99 22.32 -9.37 -4.73
N SER A 100 21.86 -8.21 -4.22
CA SER A 100 21.83 -7.96 -2.77
C SER A 100 20.57 -8.57 -2.12
N PRO A 101 20.67 -9.23 -0.95
CA PRO A 101 19.52 -9.74 -0.21
C PRO A 101 18.56 -8.61 0.22
N LEU A 102 19.09 -7.40 0.42
CA LEU A 102 18.34 -6.21 0.83
C LEU A 102 17.74 -5.42 -0.33
N ALA A 103 18.03 -5.79 -1.59
CA ALA A 103 17.57 -5.04 -2.76
C ALA A 103 16.04 -4.88 -2.83
N GLY A 104 15.26 -5.78 -2.23
CA GLY A 104 13.79 -5.68 -2.22
C GLY A 104 13.19 -4.87 -1.07
N CYS A 105 13.93 -4.58 0.01
CA CYS A 105 13.41 -3.76 1.13
C CYS A 105 13.85 -2.29 1.02
N LEU A 106 14.98 -2.02 0.38
CA LEU A 106 15.50 -0.66 0.19
C LEU A 106 14.49 0.30 -0.48
N PRO A 107 13.76 -0.10 -1.54
CA PRO A 107 12.77 0.79 -2.15
C PRO A 107 11.59 1.09 -1.23
N MET A 108 11.22 0.15 -0.35
CA MET A 108 10.13 0.35 0.60
C MET A 108 10.51 1.37 1.68
N LEU A 109 11.77 1.31 2.16
CA LEU A 109 12.31 2.29 3.11
C LEU A 109 12.40 3.69 2.50
N ALA A 110 12.83 3.79 1.24
CA ALA A 110 12.90 5.08 0.53
C ALA A 110 11.52 5.73 0.34
N GLN A 111 10.45 4.93 0.23
CA GLN A 111 9.09 5.41 0.03
C GLN A 111 8.35 5.73 1.34
N ALA A 112 8.79 5.17 2.47
CA ALA A 112 8.11 5.33 3.77
C ALA A 112 7.87 6.79 4.19
N PRO A 113 8.83 7.74 4.00
CA PRO A 113 8.59 9.15 4.36
C PRO A 113 7.44 9.77 3.57
N VAL A 114 7.37 9.49 2.26
CA VAL A 114 6.32 10.03 1.38
C VAL A 114 4.95 9.48 1.80
N LEU A 115 4.89 8.19 2.13
CA LEU A 115 3.66 7.55 2.61
C LEU A 115 3.18 8.14 3.95
N ALA A 116 4.09 8.45 4.87
CA ALA A 116 3.76 9.05 6.16
C ALA A 116 3.14 10.44 5.99
N VAL A 117 3.69 11.27 5.09
CA VAL A 117 3.16 12.61 4.78
C VAL A 117 1.74 12.51 4.21
N VAL A 118 1.54 11.66 3.20
CA VAL A 118 0.22 11.49 2.56
C VAL A 118 -0.82 10.93 3.53
N TYR A 119 -0.44 9.97 4.36
CA TYR A 119 -1.33 9.45 5.39
C TYR A 119 -1.74 10.52 6.40
N ALA A 120 -0.79 11.34 6.86
CA ALA A 120 -1.07 12.44 7.78
C ALA A 120 -2.09 13.43 7.19
N LEU A 121 -1.95 13.79 5.90
CA LEU A 121 -2.87 14.70 5.21
C LEU A 121 -4.33 14.21 5.21
N PHE A 122 -4.57 12.90 5.12
CA PHE A 122 -5.91 12.34 4.96
C PHE A 122 -6.47 11.70 6.23
N ALA A 123 -5.63 11.45 7.25
CA ALA A 123 -6.04 10.79 8.48
C ALA A 123 -6.07 11.70 9.70
N PHE A 124 -5.32 12.82 9.71
CA PHE A 124 -5.21 13.67 10.89
C PHE A 124 -6.12 14.90 10.82
N ALA A 125 -6.76 15.19 11.96
CA ALA A 125 -7.67 16.32 12.11
C ALA A 125 -6.97 17.69 12.15
N ALA A 126 -5.66 17.71 12.40
CA ALA A 126 -4.84 18.92 12.38
C ALA A 126 -3.54 18.66 11.62
N ILE A 127 -3.11 19.65 10.85
CA ILE A 127 -1.87 19.63 10.07
C ILE A 127 -1.08 20.87 10.46
N ALA A 128 0.21 20.73 10.79
CA ALA A 128 1.10 21.85 11.11
C ALA A 128 0.54 22.87 12.15
N GLY A 129 -0.33 22.42 13.07
CA GLY A 129 -0.93 23.25 14.11
C GLY A 129 -2.27 23.92 13.77
N HIS A 130 -2.82 23.70 12.57
CA HIS A 130 -4.13 24.22 12.16
C HIS A 130 -5.14 23.10 11.81
N PRO A 131 -6.46 23.38 11.86
CA PRO A 131 -7.49 22.39 11.52
C PRO A 131 -7.44 21.97 10.06
N ASN A 132 -7.60 20.66 9.82
CA ASN A 132 -7.65 20.10 8.47
C ASN A 132 -9.05 20.31 7.84
N ALA A 133 -9.21 21.39 7.09
CA ALA A 133 -10.47 21.77 6.45
C ALA A 133 -10.94 20.72 5.42
N LEU A 134 -10.01 19.98 4.80
CA LEU A 134 -10.34 18.89 3.87
C LEU A 134 -11.28 17.85 4.52
N LEU A 135 -11.09 17.57 5.81
CA LEU A 135 -11.92 16.56 6.50
C LEU A 135 -13.34 17.07 6.80
N ALA A 136 -13.57 18.38 6.75
CA ALA A 136 -14.90 18.96 6.87
C ALA A 136 -15.69 18.92 5.55
N GLU A 137 -15.01 18.73 4.41
CA GLU A 137 -15.66 18.60 3.10
C GLU A 137 -16.46 17.30 2.99
N HIS A 138 -17.43 17.27 2.08
CA HIS A 138 -18.39 16.16 1.96
C HIS A 138 -18.24 15.41 0.64
N LEU A 139 -18.44 14.10 0.68
CA LEU A 139 -18.63 13.26 -0.49
C LEU A 139 -19.98 12.54 -0.35
N ALA A 140 -20.89 12.80 -1.28
CA ALA A 140 -22.24 12.21 -1.28
C ALA A 140 -22.96 12.37 0.09
N GLY A 141 -22.82 13.54 0.71
CA GLY A 141 -23.42 13.85 2.01
C GLY A 141 -22.67 13.31 3.24
N VAL A 142 -21.48 12.71 3.06
CA VAL A 142 -20.65 12.17 4.15
C VAL A 142 -19.37 12.98 4.27
N SER A 143 -19.08 13.54 5.45
CA SER A 143 -17.84 14.27 5.70
C SER A 143 -16.62 13.35 5.50
N LEU A 144 -15.58 13.86 4.83
CA LEU A 144 -14.33 13.18 4.55
C LEU A 144 -13.57 12.77 5.82
N GLY A 145 -13.84 13.42 6.96
CA GLY A 145 -13.35 13.08 8.29
C GLY A 145 -14.03 11.89 8.95
N THR A 146 -15.18 11.44 8.42
CA THR A 146 -15.98 10.38 9.04
C THR A 146 -15.32 9.01 8.86
N SER A 147 -15.20 8.22 9.94
CA SER A 147 -14.89 6.79 9.86
C SER A 147 -16.16 5.96 10.05
N LEU A 148 -16.29 4.83 9.33
CA LEU A 148 -17.50 4.00 9.43
C LEU A 148 -17.69 3.46 10.84
N PHE A 149 -16.61 2.94 11.44
CA PHE A 149 -16.66 2.41 12.80
C PHE A 149 -17.01 3.50 13.82
N GLY A 150 -16.37 4.68 13.72
CA GLY A 150 -16.64 5.79 14.61
C GLY A 150 -18.08 6.29 14.51
N ALA A 151 -18.60 6.43 13.29
CA ALA A 151 -19.98 6.83 13.05
C ALA A 151 -20.99 5.78 13.55
N ALA A 152 -20.70 4.49 13.34
CA ALA A 152 -21.56 3.41 13.80
C ALA A 152 -21.57 3.31 15.34
N ALA A 153 -20.40 3.37 15.97
CA ALA A 153 -20.26 3.33 17.43
C ALA A 153 -20.85 4.58 18.11
N GLY A 154 -20.74 5.74 17.47
CA GLY A 154 -21.28 7.01 17.96
C GLY A 154 -22.77 7.22 17.65
N GLY A 155 -23.43 6.30 16.92
CA GLY A 155 -24.83 6.44 16.53
C GLY A 155 -25.11 7.53 15.50
N THR A 156 -24.09 8.03 14.81
CA THR A 156 -24.18 9.10 13.79
C THR A 156 -24.13 8.57 12.35
N ALA A 157 -23.98 7.25 12.17
CA ALA A 157 -23.96 6.63 10.84
C ALA A 157 -25.31 6.79 10.13
N THR A 158 -25.26 7.34 8.92
CA THR A 158 -26.44 7.50 8.05
C THR A 158 -26.46 6.43 6.96
N VAL A 159 -27.57 6.30 6.24
CA VAL A 159 -27.66 5.44 5.04
C VAL A 159 -26.60 5.83 4.01
N ALA A 160 -26.31 7.12 3.85
CA ALA A 160 -25.25 7.62 2.98
C ALA A 160 -23.86 7.13 3.45
N THR A 161 -23.60 7.17 4.77
CA THR A 161 -22.36 6.64 5.36
C THR A 161 -22.16 5.18 5.00
N PHE A 162 -23.16 4.32 5.21
CA PHE A 162 -23.07 2.91 4.83
C PHE A 162 -22.91 2.72 3.32
N GLY A 163 -23.65 3.48 2.50
CA GLY A 163 -23.57 3.39 1.04
C GLY A 163 -22.17 3.70 0.50
N VAL A 164 -21.59 4.83 0.91
CA VAL A 164 -20.27 5.27 0.46
C VAL A 164 -19.18 4.28 0.89
N PHE A 165 -19.18 3.86 2.16
CA PHE A 165 -18.20 2.90 2.65
C PHE A 165 -18.40 1.50 2.04
N ALA A 166 -19.63 1.06 1.80
CA ALA A 166 -19.88 -0.23 1.15
C ALA A 166 -19.27 -0.28 -0.26
N VAL A 167 -19.41 0.79 -1.04
CA VAL A 167 -18.80 0.91 -2.37
C VAL A 167 -17.27 0.86 -2.27
N LEU A 168 -16.68 1.65 -1.36
CA LEU A 168 -15.21 1.67 -1.19
C LEU A 168 -14.64 0.32 -0.75
N ILE A 169 -15.29 -0.33 0.21
CA ILE A 169 -14.89 -1.64 0.69
C ILE A 169 -15.05 -2.70 -0.40
N ALA A 170 -16.14 -2.65 -1.18
CA ALA A 170 -16.32 -3.54 -2.32
C ALA A 170 -15.19 -3.38 -3.33
N VAL A 171 -14.80 -2.14 -3.66
CA VAL A 171 -13.64 -1.88 -4.55
C VAL A 171 -12.36 -2.48 -3.96
N ILE A 172 -12.05 -2.22 -2.69
CA ILE A 172 -10.83 -2.75 -2.05
C ILE A 172 -10.83 -4.28 -2.03
N VAL A 173 -11.95 -4.91 -1.68
CA VAL A 173 -12.11 -6.38 -1.63
C VAL A 173 -11.98 -6.99 -3.02
N VAL A 174 -12.62 -6.41 -4.05
CA VAL A 174 -12.51 -6.88 -5.43
C VAL A 174 -11.06 -6.81 -5.90
N ILE A 175 -10.37 -5.68 -5.66
CA ILE A 175 -8.98 -5.51 -6.06
C ILE A 175 -8.05 -6.46 -5.28
N ALA A 176 -8.31 -6.66 -3.98
CA ALA A 176 -7.57 -7.62 -3.17
C ALA A 176 -7.76 -9.04 -3.70
N GLU A 177 -8.99 -9.45 -4.03
CA GLU A 177 -9.26 -10.79 -4.57
C GLU A 177 -8.68 -10.99 -5.97
N VAL A 178 -8.74 -9.97 -6.84
CA VAL A 178 -8.06 -10.01 -8.15
C VAL A 178 -6.56 -10.17 -7.94
N THR A 179 -5.95 -9.34 -7.10
CA THR A 179 -4.51 -9.41 -6.76
C THR A 179 -4.14 -10.79 -6.20
N ARG A 180 -4.98 -11.34 -5.32
CA ARG A 180 -4.82 -12.66 -4.72
C ARG A 180 -4.82 -13.73 -5.79
N ARG A 181 -5.76 -13.69 -6.73
CA ARG A 181 -5.89 -14.70 -7.81
C ARG A 181 -4.77 -14.60 -8.83
N THR A 182 -4.38 -13.39 -9.23
CA THR A 182 -3.38 -13.19 -10.29
C THR A 182 -1.95 -13.42 -9.81
N PHE A 183 -1.67 -13.18 -8.52
CA PHE A 183 -0.31 -13.22 -7.99
C PHE A 183 -0.12 -14.22 -6.84
N ARG A 184 -0.90 -15.30 -6.83
CA ARG A 184 -0.60 -16.44 -5.94
C ARG A 184 0.83 -16.88 -6.20
N PRO A 185 1.69 -16.97 -5.16
CA PRO A 185 2.96 -17.66 -5.32
C PRO A 185 2.67 -19.07 -5.86
N PRO A 186 3.38 -19.54 -6.90
CA PRO A 186 3.28 -20.94 -7.31
C PRO A 186 3.59 -21.80 -6.08
N ALA A 187 2.78 -22.84 -5.85
CA ALA A 187 2.98 -23.77 -4.76
C ALA A 187 4.31 -24.51 -4.98
N GLY A 188 5.40 -23.99 -4.40
CA GLY A 188 6.73 -24.42 -4.83
C GLY A 188 7.89 -23.80 -4.06
N ILE A 189 7.83 -23.76 -2.73
CA ILE A 189 9.00 -23.89 -1.85
C ILE A 189 8.49 -24.68 -0.65
N GLU A 190 8.75 -26.00 -0.69
CA GLU A 190 8.42 -26.95 0.39
C GLU A 190 7.01 -26.78 0.95
N ALA A 191 6.03 -27.35 0.24
CA ALA A 191 4.96 -28.01 0.97
C ALA A 191 5.59 -29.19 1.72
N ASP A 192 6.31 -28.87 2.80
CA ASP A 192 6.25 -29.71 3.97
C ASP A 192 4.74 -29.89 4.19
N ALA A 193 4.23 -31.10 4.01
CA ALA A 193 2.81 -31.44 4.13
C ALA A 193 2.34 -31.31 5.60
N SER A 194 2.88 -30.33 6.32
CA SER A 194 2.51 -29.95 7.66
C SER A 194 1.27 -29.06 7.59
N PRO A 195 0.27 -29.31 8.45
CA PRO A 195 -0.90 -28.43 8.56
C PRO A 195 -0.55 -26.98 8.95
N LEU A 196 0.67 -26.73 9.43
CA LEU A 196 1.22 -25.39 9.71
C LEU A 196 1.53 -24.59 8.44
N ALA A 197 2.10 -25.22 7.40
CA ALA A 197 2.41 -24.54 6.14
C ALA A 197 1.13 -24.09 5.40
N GLY A 198 0.09 -24.93 5.40
CA GLY A 198 -1.22 -24.58 4.85
C GLY A 198 -1.89 -23.41 5.59
N ARG A 199 -1.80 -23.37 6.92
CA ARG A 199 -2.28 -22.24 7.75
C ARG A 199 -1.49 -20.96 7.47
N ALA A 200 -0.17 -21.05 7.29
CA ALA A 200 0.66 -19.90 6.94
C ALA A 200 0.26 -19.31 5.57
N GLY A 201 0.01 -20.16 4.56
CA GLY A 201 -0.47 -19.70 3.25
C GLY A 201 -1.86 -19.03 3.32
N ALA A 202 -2.76 -19.56 4.14
CA ALA A 202 -4.07 -18.95 4.38
C ALA A 202 -3.95 -17.57 5.07
N LEU A 203 -3.08 -17.46 6.08
CA LEU A 203 -2.79 -16.19 6.79
C LEU A 203 -2.19 -15.13 5.85
N VAL A 204 -1.21 -15.52 5.01
CA VAL A 204 -0.61 -14.63 4.02
C VAL A 204 -1.66 -14.17 2.99
N GLY A 205 -2.56 -15.05 2.58
CA GLY A 205 -3.70 -14.70 1.73
C GLY A 205 -4.68 -13.73 2.40
N ALA A 206 -4.91 -13.89 3.70
CA ALA A 206 -5.79 -13.01 4.49
C ALA A 206 -5.20 -11.60 4.66
N LEU A 207 -3.86 -11.47 4.66
CA LEU A 207 -3.16 -10.18 4.77
C LEU A 207 -3.58 -9.16 3.70
N GLN A 208 -4.03 -9.62 2.53
CA GLN A 208 -4.49 -8.73 1.46
C GLN A 208 -5.82 -8.05 1.77
N PHE A 209 -6.63 -8.61 2.66
CA PHE A 209 -7.90 -8.02 3.10
C PHE A 209 -7.74 -7.08 4.29
N THR A 210 -6.55 -7.02 4.90
CA THR A 210 -6.27 -6.11 6.03
C THR A 210 -6.55 -4.65 5.66
N THR A 211 -6.27 -4.24 4.42
CA THR A 211 -6.59 -2.88 3.95
C THR A 211 -8.09 -2.57 3.99
N ALA A 212 -8.96 -3.54 3.66
CA ALA A 212 -10.40 -3.35 3.75
C ALA A 212 -10.84 -3.16 5.21
N VAL A 213 -10.27 -3.93 6.14
CA VAL A 213 -10.54 -3.77 7.57
C VAL A 213 -10.08 -2.40 8.05
N VAL A 214 -8.85 -1.98 7.73
CA VAL A 214 -8.31 -0.66 8.12
C VAL A 214 -9.19 0.47 7.58
N ALA A 215 -9.68 0.34 6.34
CA ALA A 215 -10.56 1.35 5.73
C ALA A 215 -11.85 1.60 6.52
N LEU A 216 -12.31 0.66 7.37
CA LEU A 216 -13.49 0.85 8.23
C LEU A 216 -13.22 1.77 9.43
N PHE A 217 -11.96 1.89 9.86
CA PHE A 217 -11.56 2.61 11.08
C PHE A 217 -10.96 3.99 10.80
N VAL A 218 -10.44 4.21 9.60
CA VAL A 218 -9.83 5.49 9.21
C VAL A 218 -10.87 6.46 8.64
N PRO A 219 -10.58 7.78 8.59
CA PRO A 219 -11.43 8.75 7.91
C PRO A 219 -11.69 8.39 6.45
N LEU A 220 -12.83 8.82 5.91
CA LEU A 220 -13.24 8.59 4.52
C LEU A 220 -12.18 9.07 3.50
N ALA A 221 -11.51 10.20 3.74
CA ALA A 221 -10.38 10.64 2.91
C ALA A 221 -9.25 9.59 2.87
N ALA A 222 -8.87 9.04 4.03
CA ALA A 222 -7.87 7.97 4.10
C ALA A 222 -8.37 6.66 3.45
N ALA A 223 -9.66 6.34 3.56
CA ALA A 223 -10.25 5.18 2.88
C ALA A 223 -10.20 5.33 1.34
N LEU A 224 -10.48 6.52 0.80
CA LEU A 224 -10.33 6.85 -0.62
C LEU A 224 -8.88 6.72 -1.09
N TYR A 225 -7.94 7.23 -0.28
CA TYR A 225 -6.50 7.06 -0.52
C TYR A 225 -6.10 5.58 -0.58
N LEU A 226 -6.57 4.75 0.36
CA LEU A 226 -6.30 3.31 0.40
C LEU A 226 -6.88 2.60 -0.84
N ALA A 227 -8.13 2.89 -1.20
CA ALA A 227 -8.78 2.33 -2.38
C ALA A 227 -8.01 2.67 -3.67
N THR A 228 -7.65 3.94 -3.84
CA THR A 228 -6.86 4.41 -4.99
C THR A 228 -5.48 3.74 -5.03
N THR A 229 -4.84 3.62 -3.87
CA THR A 229 -3.54 2.96 -3.70
C THR A 229 -3.57 1.50 -4.11
N VAL A 230 -4.58 0.72 -3.68
CA VAL A 230 -4.64 -0.72 -4.01
C VAL A 230 -4.91 -0.92 -5.50
N VAL A 231 -5.77 -0.09 -6.10
CA VAL A 231 -6.03 -0.10 -7.56
C VAL A 231 -4.75 0.20 -8.32
N TRP A 232 -4.06 1.28 -7.98
CA TRP A 232 -2.78 1.64 -8.58
C TRP A 232 -1.76 0.52 -8.45
N THR A 233 -1.63 -0.06 -7.26
CA THR A 233 -0.65 -1.12 -6.98
C THR A 233 -0.91 -2.35 -7.83
N LEU A 234 -2.18 -2.74 -8.01
CA LEU A 234 -2.56 -3.82 -8.93
C LEU A 234 -2.15 -3.49 -10.36
N LEU A 235 -2.54 -2.32 -10.88
CA LEU A 235 -2.23 -1.90 -12.25
C LEU A 235 -0.72 -1.86 -12.51
N GLN A 236 0.03 -1.21 -11.62
CA GLN A 236 1.47 -1.13 -11.68
C GLN A 236 2.10 -2.53 -11.66
N ARG A 237 1.61 -3.43 -10.78
CA ARG A 237 2.13 -4.80 -10.70
C ARG A 237 1.84 -5.59 -11.96
N VAL A 238 0.65 -5.47 -12.55
CA VAL A 238 0.29 -6.12 -13.82
C VAL A 238 1.21 -5.64 -14.95
N VAL A 239 1.40 -4.32 -15.08
CA VAL A 239 2.27 -3.74 -16.11
C VAL A 239 3.72 -4.15 -15.92
N LEU A 240 4.25 -4.03 -14.69
CA LEU A 240 5.64 -4.36 -14.40
C LEU A 240 5.93 -5.85 -14.52
N ARG A 241 4.98 -6.75 -14.20
CA ARG A 241 5.16 -8.20 -14.44
C ARG A 241 5.25 -8.56 -15.92
N ARG A 242 4.61 -7.80 -16.82
CA ARG A 242 4.79 -7.98 -18.27
C ARG A 242 6.20 -7.58 -18.72
N ARG A 243 6.77 -6.53 -18.10
CA ARG A 243 8.12 -6.03 -18.46
C ARG A 243 9.25 -6.81 -17.80
N TYR A 244 9.04 -7.25 -16.56
CA TYR A 244 9.96 -8.00 -15.71
C TYR A 244 9.29 -9.32 -15.29
N PRO A 245 9.19 -10.29 -16.20
CA PRO A 245 8.55 -11.57 -15.89
C PRO A 245 9.36 -12.33 -14.84
N LEU A 246 8.65 -12.99 -13.92
CA LEU A 246 9.27 -13.90 -12.96
C LEU A 246 9.75 -15.16 -13.70
N ALA A 247 10.85 -15.75 -13.23
CA ALA A 247 11.32 -17.01 -13.79
C ALA A 247 10.22 -18.07 -13.62
N ALA A 248 9.83 -18.71 -14.73
CA ALA A 248 8.91 -19.83 -14.67
C ALA A 248 9.56 -20.94 -13.84
N GLY A 249 8.87 -21.36 -12.77
CA GLY A 249 9.22 -22.59 -12.05
C GLY A 249 8.85 -23.81 -12.90
#